data_AF-A0A438F1C6-F1
#
_entry.id   AF-A0A438F1C6-F1
#
_cell.length_a   1.000
_cell.length_b   1.000
_cell.length_c   1.000
_cell.angle_alpha   90.00
_cell.angle_beta   90.00
_cell.angle_gamma   90.00
#
_symmetry.space_group_name_H-M   'P 1'
#
loop_
_entity.id
_entity.type
_entity.pdbx_description
1 polymer ?
#
loop_
_entity_poly.entity_id
_entity_poly.type
_entity_poly.pdbx_seq_one_letter_code
_entity_poly.pdbx_strand_id
1 'polypeptide(L)'
;MLDEVSWLLNLRGNDVPNSPVMYAYLIVEIDGAKLFIDDSKVSPEVMDHLKNAGIELRPYESILAEIKNLAAKGAHLWLDTSSVNAAIVNTYEAACDQYSGSLDNKRKNKSEAYGVANGQSGVPTGVYKISPILLAKAVKNQAELEGMRNSHLR
;
A
#
# COMPACT_ATOMS: atom_id res chain seq x y z
N MET A 1 7.29 -4.82 -4.62
CA MET A 1 7.54 -5.38 -5.98
C MET A 1 6.24 -5.98 -6.55
N LEU A 2 6.04 -6.09 -7.88
CA LEU A 2 4.73 -6.50 -8.48
C LEU A 2 4.34 -7.95 -8.14
N ASP A 3 5.33 -8.82 -7.95
CA ASP A 3 5.14 -10.21 -7.54
C ASP A 3 4.62 -10.32 -6.11
N GLU A 4 4.94 -9.38 -5.22
CA GLU A 4 4.40 -9.35 -3.85
C GLU A 4 2.89 -9.05 -3.85
N VAL A 5 2.44 -8.11 -4.67
CA VAL A 5 1.00 -7.83 -4.86
C VAL A 5 0.29 -9.07 -5.41
N SER A 6 0.90 -9.70 -6.42
CA SER A 6 0.38 -10.92 -7.05
C SER A 6 0.32 -12.10 -6.08
N TRP A 7 1.33 -12.26 -5.22
CA TRP A 7 1.40 -13.33 -4.23
C TRP A 7 0.40 -13.10 -3.10
N LEU A 8 0.33 -11.89 -2.54
CA LEU A 8 -0.53 -11.58 -1.41
C LEU A 8 -2.01 -11.71 -1.76
N LEU A 9 -2.40 -11.29 -2.97
CA LEU A 9 -3.81 -11.30 -3.40
C LEU A 9 -4.21 -12.56 -4.17
N ASN A 10 -3.27 -13.49 -4.42
CA ASN A 10 -3.44 -14.64 -5.30
C ASN A 10 -3.91 -14.27 -6.73
N LEU A 11 -3.44 -13.14 -7.25
CA LEU A 11 -3.75 -12.68 -8.61
C LEU A 11 -2.60 -12.94 -9.57
N ARG A 12 -2.91 -13.12 -10.85
CA ARG A 12 -1.92 -13.22 -11.94
C ARG A 12 -2.31 -12.30 -13.09
N GLY A 13 -1.29 -11.77 -13.76
CA GLY A 13 -1.45 -10.86 -14.89
C GLY A 13 -0.49 -11.22 -16.02
N ASN A 14 -0.51 -10.43 -17.09
CA ASN A 14 0.36 -10.63 -18.26
C ASN A 14 0.99 -9.30 -18.73
N ASP A 15 1.18 -8.35 -17.81
CA ASP A 15 1.73 -7.03 -18.15
C ASP A 15 3.24 -7.10 -18.40
N VAL A 16 3.93 -8.07 -17.81
CA VAL A 16 5.38 -8.24 -17.90
C VAL A 16 5.72 -9.56 -18.61
N PRO A 17 6.48 -9.55 -19.71
CA PRO A 17 6.87 -10.77 -20.40
C PRO A 17 7.57 -11.77 -19.47
N ASN A 18 7.16 -13.05 -19.56
CA ASN A 18 7.68 -14.18 -18.77
C ASN A 18 7.45 -14.10 -17.26
N SER A 19 6.74 -13.08 -16.76
CA SER A 19 6.41 -12.92 -15.33
C SER A 19 4.90 -12.69 -15.19
N PRO A 20 4.15 -13.61 -14.56
CA PRO A 20 2.69 -13.53 -14.54
C PRO A 20 2.16 -12.51 -13.52
N VAL A 21 2.54 -11.25 -13.68
CA VAL A 21 2.25 -10.12 -12.79
C VAL A 21 1.49 -9.02 -13.53
N MET A 22 0.87 -8.12 -12.77
CA MET A 22 0.16 -6.94 -13.26
C MET A 22 0.76 -5.65 -12.68
N TYR A 23 0.71 -4.55 -13.43
CA TYR A 23 1.00 -3.22 -12.91
C TYR A 23 -0.06 -2.84 -11.88
N ALA A 24 0.35 -2.81 -10.62
CA ALA A 24 -0.51 -2.45 -9.51
C ALA A 24 0.29 -1.91 -8.32
N TYR A 25 -0.37 -1.10 -7.50
CA TYR A 25 0.06 -0.80 -6.14
C TYR A 25 -0.95 -1.36 -5.14
N LEU A 26 -0.49 -1.67 -3.94
CA LEU A 26 -1.36 -2.13 -2.85
C LEU A 26 -1.00 -1.36 -1.58
N ILE A 27 -2.00 -0.74 -0.97
CA ILE A 27 -1.89 -0.21 0.39
C ILE A 27 -2.63 -1.18 1.30
N VAL A 28 -1.92 -1.74 2.28
CA VAL A 28 -2.50 -2.60 3.32
C VAL A 28 -2.65 -1.77 4.58
N GLU A 29 -3.87 -1.72 5.09
CA GLU A 29 -4.25 -1.05 6.34
C GLU A 29 -4.59 -2.11 7.39
N ILE A 30 -4.83 -1.69 8.63
CA ILE A 30 -5.16 -2.63 9.72
C ILE A 30 -6.47 -3.39 9.44
N ASP A 31 -7.46 -2.69 8.89
CA ASP A 31 -8.83 -3.21 8.73
C ASP A 31 -9.19 -3.53 7.26
N GLY A 32 -8.24 -3.41 6.31
CA GLY A 32 -8.53 -3.62 4.90
C GLY A 32 -7.35 -3.32 3.98
N ALA A 33 -7.60 -3.30 2.67
CA ALA A 33 -6.58 -2.94 1.68
C ALA A 33 -7.18 -2.23 0.47
N LYS A 34 -6.36 -1.40 -0.18
CA LYS A 34 -6.70 -0.68 -1.41
C LYS A 34 -5.78 -1.13 -2.54
N LEU A 35 -6.33 -1.75 -3.57
CA LEU A 35 -5.63 -2.18 -4.77
C LEU A 35 -5.77 -1.12 -5.85
N PHE A 36 -4.64 -0.57 -6.29
CA PHE A 36 -4.54 0.42 -7.35
C PHE A 36 -4.16 -0.29 -8.66
N ILE A 37 -5.10 -0.41 -9.59
CA ILE A 37 -4.93 -1.15 -10.84
C ILE A 37 -5.77 -0.48 -11.94
N ASP A 38 -5.52 -0.87 -13.19
CA ASP A 38 -6.43 -0.58 -14.29
C ASP A 38 -7.65 -1.52 -14.22
N ASP A 39 -8.82 -0.95 -13.96
CA ASP A 39 -10.08 -1.69 -13.80
C ASP A 39 -10.44 -2.52 -15.04
N SER A 40 -9.96 -2.14 -16.24
CA SER A 40 -10.21 -2.92 -17.46
C SER A 40 -9.55 -4.31 -17.44
N LYS A 41 -8.60 -4.53 -16.52
CA LYS A 41 -7.88 -5.80 -16.34
C LYS A 41 -8.59 -6.73 -15.36
N VAL A 42 -9.60 -6.24 -14.64
CA VAL A 42 -10.27 -6.97 -13.56
C VAL A 42 -11.51 -7.67 -14.11
N SER A 43 -11.47 -9.00 -14.18
CA SER A 43 -12.64 -9.79 -14.55
C SER A 43 -13.70 -9.79 -13.44
N PRO A 44 -14.98 -10.13 -13.74
CA PRO A 44 -16.01 -10.25 -12.71
C PRO A 44 -15.66 -11.24 -11.60
N GLU A 45 -15.04 -12.36 -11.93
CA GLU A 45 -14.57 -13.36 -10.95
C GLU A 45 -13.51 -12.77 -9.99
N VAL A 46 -12.54 -12.03 -10.54
CA VAL A 46 -11.50 -11.38 -9.73
C VAL A 46 -12.12 -10.27 -8.86
N MET A 47 -13.07 -9.51 -9.42
CA MET A 47 -13.81 -8.49 -8.68
C MET A 47 -14.54 -9.09 -7.46
N ASP A 48 -15.19 -10.24 -7.64
CA ASP A 48 -15.90 -10.91 -6.55
C ASP A 48 -14.93 -11.47 -5.50
N HIS A 49 -13.80 -12.07 -5.93
CA HIS A 49 -12.72 -12.51 -5.04
C HIS A 49 -12.18 -11.36 -4.17
N LEU A 50 -11.89 -10.21 -4.80
CA LEU A 50 -11.39 -9.02 -4.11
C LEU A 50 -12.40 -8.43 -3.13
N LYS A 51 -13.68 -8.33 -3.52
CA LYS A 51 -14.76 -7.86 -2.64
C LYS A 51 -14.93 -8.77 -1.42
N ASN A 52 -14.91 -10.08 -1.61
CA ASN A 52 -15.01 -11.05 -0.52
C ASN A 52 -13.83 -10.96 0.45
N ALA A 53 -12.65 -10.54 -0.03
CA ALA A 53 -11.48 -10.27 0.78
C ALA A 53 -11.45 -8.86 1.41
N GLY A 54 -12.48 -8.03 1.20
CA GLY A 54 -12.54 -6.66 1.74
C GLY A 54 -11.58 -5.68 1.07
N ILE A 55 -11.23 -5.91 -0.20
CA ILE A 55 -10.27 -5.08 -0.95
C ILE A 55 -11.02 -4.04 -1.78
N GLU A 56 -10.69 -2.76 -1.58
CA GLU A 56 -11.19 -1.65 -2.39
C GLU A 56 -10.34 -1.50 -3.66
N LEU A 57 -10.98 -1.44 -4.82
CA LEU A 57 -10.31 -1.11 -6.08
C LEU A 57 -10.23 0.39 -6.29
N ARG A 58 -9.08 0.85 -6.76
CA ARG A 58 -8.78 2.25 -7.05
C ARG A 58 -8.10 2.35 -8.42
N PRO A 59 -8.29 3.45 -9.17
CA PRO A 59 -7.54 3.69 -10.40
C PRO A 59 -6.03 3.71 -10.11
N TYR A 60 -5.24 3.04 -10.96
CA TYR A 60 -3.77 2.96 -10.84
C TYR A 60 -3.10 4.31 -10.55
N GLU A 61 -3.48 5.36 -11.29
CA GLU A 61 -2.90 6.70 -11.19
C GLU A 61 -3.25 7.46 -9.90
N SER A 62 -4.22 6.95 -9.12
CA SER A 62 -4.69 7.63 -7.90
C SER A 62 -3.82 7.39 -6.66
N ILE A 63 -2.78 6.54 -6.78
CA ILE A 63 -1.90 6.17 -5.65
C ILE A 63 -1.28 7.37 -4.95
N LEU A 64 -0.72 8.33 -5.71
CA LEU A 64 -0.06 9.50 -5.12
C LEU A 64 -1.06 10.42 -4.40
N ALA A 65 -2.30 10.50 -4.89
CA ALA A 65 -3.35 11.25 -4.23
C ALA A 65 -3.76 10.58 -2.90
N GLU A 66 -3.84 9.25 -2.86
CA GLU A 66 -4.12 8.52 -1.62
C GLU A 66 -2.99 8.69 -0.59
N ILE A 67 -1.72 8.61 -1.01
CA ILE A 67 -0.58 8.83 -0.12
C ILE A 67 -0.63 10.22 0.54
N LYS A 68 -0.96 11.26 -0.23
CA LYS A 68 -1.15 12.62 0.33
C LYS A 68 -2.32 12.67 1.32
N ASN A 69 -3.41 11.99 1.01
CA ASN A 69 -4.59 11.92 1.89
C ASN A 69 -4.24 11.22 3.22
N LEU A 70 -3.53 10.09 3.16
CA LEU A 70 -3.06 9.36 4.34
C LEU A 70 -2.13 10.22 5.20
N ALA A 71 -1.16 10.91 4.60
CA ALA A 71 -0.28 11.84 5.33
C ALA A 71 -1.08 13.00 5.98
N ALA A 72 -2.05 13.57 5.26
CA ALA A 72 -2.90 14.64 5.79
C ALA A 72 -3.79 14.17 6.96
N LYS A 73 -4.12 12.88 7.01
CA LYS A 73 -4.79 12.22 8.14
C LYS A 73 -3.84 11.86 9.29
N GLY A 74 -2.55 12.14 9.16
CA GLY A 74 -1.54 11.79 10.16
C GLY A 74 -1.19 10.30 10.19
N ALA A 75 -1.46 9.56 9.11
CA ALA A 75 -1.14 8.13 9.03
C ALA A 75 0.37 7.91 9.05
N HIS A 76 0.80 6.81 9.68
CA HIS A 76 2.18 6.34 9.60
C HIS A 76 2.29 5.27 8.51
N LEU A 77 3.27 5.39 7.61
CA LEU A 77 3.43 4.47 6.48
C LEU A 77 4.67 3.58 6.65
N TRP A 78 4.50 2.28 6.41
CA TRP A 78 5.62 1.36 6.21
C TRP A 78 6.01 1.39 4.73
N LEU A 79 7.26 1.73 4.44
CA LEU A 79 7.77 1.85 3.07
C LEU A 79 9.07 1.06 2.91
N ASP A 80 9.12 0.20 1.89
CA ASP A 80 10.35 -0.48 1.50
C ASP A 80 11.11 0.35 0.48
N THR A 81 12.09 1.14 0.94
CA THR A 81 12.90 2.04 0.11
C THR A 81 13.77 1.32 -0.92
N SER A 82 13.93 -0.01 -0.80
CA SER A 82 14.66 -0.80 -1.80
C SER A 82 13.83 -1.10 -3.05
N SER A 83 12.49 -1.01 -2.96
CA SER A 83 11.58 -1.40 -4.05
C SER A 83 10.54 -0.35 -4.41
N VAL A 84 10.21 0.57 -3.51
CA VAL A 84 9.23 1.65 -3.76
C VAL A 84 9.86 2.75 -4.63
N ASN A 85 9.06 3.32 -5.54
CA ASN A 85 9.51 4.43 -6.37
C ASN A 85 9.72 5.70 -5.53
N ALA A 86 10.78 6.47 -5.83
CA ALA A 86 11.10 7.72 -5.13
C ALA A 86 9.95 8.74 -5.12
N ALA A 87 9.11 8.77 -6.15
CA ALA A 87 7.94 9.65 -6.20
C ALA A 87 6.97 9.40 -5.03
N ILE A 88 6.78 8.15 -4.59
CA ILE A 88 5.92 7.83 -3.44
C ILE A 88 6.54 8.36 -2.15
N VAL A 89 7.84 8.10 -1.95
CA VAL A 89 8.57 8.55 -0.75
C VAL A 89 8.56 10.08 -0.67
N ASN A 90 8.96 10.76 -1.75
CA ASN A 90 9.00 12.21 -1.82
C ASN A 90 7.60 12.84 -1.64
N THR A 91 6.55 12.20 -2.20
CA THR A 91 5.18 12.67 -2.04
C THR A 91 4.72 12.58 -0.59
N TYR A 92 5.07 11.49 0.10
CA TYR A 92 4.74 11.31 1.51
C TYR A 92 5.51 12.30 2.39
N GLU A 93 6.82 12.43 2.21
CA GLU A 93 7.66 13.38 2.96
C GLU A 93 7.18 14.82 2.80
N ALA A 94 6.94 15.27 1.56
CA ALA A 94 6.40 16.60 1.31
C ALA A 94 5.01 16.82 1.93
N ALA A 95 4.17 15.78 2.00
CA ALA A 95 2.86 15.87 2.65
C ALA A 95 2.98 15.91 4.18
N CYS A 96 3.95 15.22 4.77
CA CYS A 96 4.25 15.29 6.21
C CYS A 96 4.75 16.70 6.61
N ASP A 97 5.58 17.34 5.78
CA ASP A 97 6.03 18.72 5.98
C ASP A 97 4.86 19.71 5.93
N GLN A 98 3.91 19.51 5.01
CA GLN A 98 2.70 20.32 4.95
C GLN A 98 1.79 20.11 6.16
N TYR A 99 1.71 18.88 6.67
CA TYR A 99 0.95 18.55 7.87
C TYR A 99 1.53 19.24 9.12
N SER A 100 2.85 19.21 9.29
CA SER A 100 3.53 19.85 10.43
C SER A 100 3.37 21.38 10.39
N GLY A 101 3.56 22.01 9.23
CA GLY A 101 3.33 23.45 9.06
C GLY A 101 1.88 23.88 9.36
N SER A 102 0.91 23.02 9.02
CA SER A 102 -0.51 23.25 9.33
C SER A 102 -0.80 23.17 10.84
N LEU A 103 -0.16 22.24 11.55
CA LEU A 103 -0.26 22.14 13.02
C LEU A 103 0.31 23.36 13.73
N ASP A 104 1.46 23.86 13.28
CA ASP A 104 2.12 25.03 13.89
C ASP A 104 1.30 26.31 13.69
N ASN A 105 0.71 26.51 12.51
CA ASN A 105 -0.21 27.62 12.25
C ASN A 105 -1.48 27.52 13.12
N LYS A 106 -2.03 26.31 13.29
CA LYS A 106 -3.19 26.09 14.17
C LYS A 106 -2.86 26.39 15.63
N ARG A 107 -1.66 26.05 16.10
CA ARG A 107 -1.18 26.37 17.46
C ARG A 107 -1.01 27.88 17.67
N LYS A 108 -0.43 28.59 16.71
CA LYS A 108 -0.31 30.06 16.75
C LYS A 108 -1.66 30.78 16.75
N ASN A 109 -2.66 30.25 16.05
CA ASN A 109 -4.01 30.82 16.03
C ASN A 109 -4.87 30.45 17.26
N LYS A 110 -4.48 29.42 18.03
CA LYS A 110 -5.24 28.93 19.20
C LYS A 110 -4.78 29.56 20.53
N SER A 111 -3.83 30.50 20.53
CA SER A 111 -3.41 31.24 21.73
C SER A 111 -4.44 32.23 22.26
N GLU A 112 -5.68 32.25 21.73
CA GLU A 112 -6.81 33.05 22.25
C GLU A 112 -8.02 32.21 22.75
N ALA A 113 -7.95 30.89 22.86
CA ALA A 113 -9.07 30.11 23.40
C ALA A 113 -8.63 28.89 24.23
N TYR A 114 -8.93 28.96 25.53
CA TYR A 114 -8.80 27.85 26.49
C TYR A 114 -9.56 26.61 26.00
N GLY A 115 -8.87 25.46 25.96
CA GLY A 115 -9.48 24.17 25.65
C GLY A 115 -8.46 23.09 25.31
N VAL A 116 -8.07 22.33 26.33
CA VAL A 116 -7.27 21.10 26.25
C VAL A 116 -8.05 20.05 25.46
N ALA A 117 -7.46 19.54 24.38
CA ALA A 117 -7.94 18.35 23.70
C ALA A 117 -6.79 17.33 23.66
N ASN A 118 -6.95 16.26 24.43
CA ASN A 118 -6.20 15.02 24.32
C ASN A 118 -6.60 14.33 23.01
N GLY A 119 -5.63 14.10 22.14
CA GLY A 119 -5.76 13.28 20.95
C GLY A 119 -4.38 12.99 20.43
N GLN A 120 -3.92 11.74 20.60
CA GLN A 120 -2.66 11.27 20.06
C GLN A 120 -2.66 11.45 18.54
N SER A 121 -1.84 12.36 18.03
CA SER A 121 -1.40 12.32 16.63
C SER A 121 -0.04 12.99 16.63
N GLY A 122 1.00 12.15 16.74
CA GLY A 122 2.36 12.57 16.42
C GLY A 122 2.43 12.97 14.95
N VAL A 123 3.52 13.62 14.57
CA VAL A 123 3.79 13.92 13.16
C VAL A 123 3.77 12.59 12.37
N PRO A 124 3.03 12.50 11.24
CA PRO A 124 3.05 11.32 10.39
C PRO A 124 4.51 10.96 10.06
N THR A 125 4.86 9.69 10.26
CA THR A 125 6.25 9.23 10.17
C THR A 125 6.32 8.02 9.24
N GLY A 126 7.38 7.96 8.43
CA GLY A 126 7.68 6.79 7.61
C GLY A 126 8.50 5.77 8.38
N VAL A 127 8.10 4.50 8.34
CA VAL A 127 8.90 3.37 8.81
C VAL A 127 9.55 2.74 7.59
N TYR A 128 10.85 2.98 7.41
CA TYR A 128 11.60 2.52 6.25
C TYR A 128 12.22 1.14 6.53
N LYS A 129 11.57 0.08 6.07
CA LYS A 129 11.97 -1.31 6.30
C LYS A 129 11.56 -2.19 5.13
N ILE A 130 12.26 -3.32 4.97
CA ILE A 130 11.93 -4.33 3.97
C ILE A 130 10.48 -4.80 4.13
N SER A 131 9.80 -5.04 3.02
CA SER A 131 8.44 -5.60 3.01
C SER A 131 8.38 -6.96 3.74
N PRO A 132 7.43 -7.16 4.67
CA PRO A 132 7.26 -8.45 5.34
C PRO A 132 6.85 -9.57 4.36
N ILE A 133 6.24 -9.23 3.23
CA ILE A 133 5.83 -10.19 2.20
C ILE A 133 7.05 -10.88 1.58
N LEU A 134 8.18 -10.17 1.47
CA LEU A 134 9.41 -10.73 0.91
C LEU A 134 9.86 -11.99 1.66
N LEU A 135 9.87 -11.92 3.00
CA LEU A 135 10.24 -13.06 3.85
C LEU A 135 9.14 -14.12 3.86
N ALA A 136 7.87 -13.72 3.91
CA ALA A 136 6.75 -14.65 3.92
C ALA A 136 6.72 -15.53 2.65
N LYS A 137 6.90 -14.93 1.46
CA LYS A 137 6.89 -15.67 0.20
C LYS A 137 8.16 -16.47 -0.06
N ALA A 138 9.25 -16.24 0.69
CA ALA A 138 10.49 -16.98 0.53
C ALA A 138 10.37 -18.43 1.03
N VAL A 139 9.51 -18.68 2.01
CA VAL A 139 9.27 -20.02 2.56
C VAL A 139 7.97 -20.57 2.00
N LYS A 140 8.06 -21.68 1.26
CA LYS A 140 6.91 -22.28 0.57
C LYS A 140 6.10 -23.19 1.46
N ASN A 141 4.78 -23.07 1.38
CA ASN A 141 3.86 -24.00 2.02
C ASN A 141 3.76 -25.33 1.23
N GLN A 142 3.06 -26.33 1.79
CA GLN A 142 2.96 -27.65 1.16
C GLN A 142 2.30 -27.62 -0.22
N ALA A 143 1.25 -26.83 -0.41
CA ALA A 143 0.57 -26.70 -1.71
C ALA A 143 1.48 -26.04 -2.76
N GLU A 144 2.25 -25.01 -2.38
CA GLU A 144 3.24 -24.39 -3.26
C GLU A 144 4.36 -25.39 -3.64
N LEU A 145 4.86 -26.18 -2.68
CA LEU A 145 5.90 -27.19 -2.94
C LEU A 145 5.41 -28.30 -3.88
N GLU A 146 4.18 -28.78 -3.69
CA GLU A 146 3.56 -29.76 -4.58
C GLU A 146 3.36 -29.18 -5.98
N GLY A 147 2.86 -27.95 -6.08
CA GLY A 147 2.73 -27.24 -7.35
C GLY A 147 4.07 -27.09 -8.08
N MET A 148 5.13 -26.74 -7.35
CA MET A 148 6.49 -26.69 -7.90
C MET A 148 6.93 -28.06 -8.42
N ARG A 149 6.77 -29.14 -7.64
CA ARG A 149 7.14 -30.49 -8.07
C ARG A 149 6.40 -30.90 -9.35
N ASN A 150 5.08 -30.69 -9.38
CA ASN A 150 4.26 -31.02 -10.55
C ASN A 150 4.67 -30.24 -11.80
N SER A 151 5.09 -28.99 -11.62
CA SER A 151 5.56 -28.14 -12.74
C SER A 151 6.90 -28.62 -13.32
N HIS A 152 7.77 -29.22 -12.51
CA HIS A 152 9.05 -29.77 -12.96
C HIS A 152 8.92 -31.18 -13.60
N LEU A 153 7.81 -31.88 -13.32
CA LEU A 153 7.54 -33.21 -13.88
C LEU A 153 6.83 -33.15 -15.24
N ARG A 154 6.25 -32.00 -15.60
CA ARG A 154 5.55 -31.76 -16.86
C ARG A 154 6.53 -31.30 -17.93
#